data_AF-A0AAV6D1W6-F1
#
_entry.id   AF-A0AAV6D1W6-F1
#
_cell.length_a   1.000
_cell.length_b   1.000
_cell.length_c   1.000
_cell.angle_alpha   90.00
_cell.angle_beta   90.00
_cell.angle_gamma   90.00
#
_symmetry.space_group_name_H-M   'P 1'
#
loop_
_entity.id
_entity.type
_entity.pdbx_description
1 polymer ?
#
loop_
_entity_poly.entity_id
_entity_poly.type
_entity_poly.pdbx_seq_one_letter_code
_entity_poly.pdbx_strand_id
1 'polypeptide(L)' 'MAAGDPRPIGIFDSGVGGLTVVRAIRERLPMEPTIYVADLLHFPYGPRFQDEVRGFAIDI' A
#
# COMPACT_ATOMS: atom_id res chain seq x y z
N MET A 1 14.45 25.56 6.34
CA MET A 1 14.12 24.14 6.11
C MET A 1 12.89 24.14 5.22
N ALA A 2 12.99 23.66 3.98
CA ALA A 2 11.78 23.46 3.18
C ALA A 2 10.96 22.37 3.89
N ALA A 3 9.73 22.69 4.29
CA ALA A 3 8.82 21.68 4.78
C ALA A 3 8.67 20.62 3.66
N GLY A 4 8.84 19.34 4.01
CA GLY A 4 8.62 18.23 3.07
C GLY A 4 7.21 18.25 2.49
N ASP A 5 6.99 17.49 1.43
CA ASP A 5 5.66 17.33 0.86
C ASP A 5 4.69 16.81 1.93
N PRO A 6 3.61 17.54 2.28
CA PRO A 6 2.71 17.15 3.37
C PRO A 6 1.75 16.02 2.97
N ARG A 7 1.78 15.56 1.72
CA ARG A 7 0.91 14.47 1.24
C ARG A 7 1.31 13.14 1.86
N PRO A 8 0.35 12.27 2.18
CA PRO A 8 0.65 10.96 2.75
C PRO A 8 1.31 10.02 1.75
N ILE A 9 2.12 9.10 2.27
CA ILE A 9 2.57 7.93 1.54
C ILE A 9 1.39 6.96 1.44
N GLY A 10 0.93 6.69 0.22
CA GLY A 10 -0.08 5.68 -0.07
C GLY A 10 0.56 4.31 -0.24
N ILE A 11 0.03 3.30 0.45
CA ILE A 11 0.41 1.89 0.32
C ILE A 11 -0.84 1.10 -0.02
N PHE A 12 -0.70 0.21 -0.99
CA PHE A 12 -1.75 -0.70 -1.42
C PHE A 12 -1.25 -2.15 -1.37
N ASP A 13 -2.08 -3.08 -0.90
CA ASP A 13 -1.84 -4.52 -0.91
C ASP A 13 -3.16 -5.29 -1.10
N SER A 14 -3.07 -6.54 -1.53
CA SER A 14 -4.21 -7.44 -1.64
C SER A 14 -4.84 -7.80 -0.28
N GLY A 15 -4.12 -7.63 0.84
CA GLY A 15 -4.61 -8.07 2.15
C GLY A 15 -3.97 -7.33 3.31
N VAL A 16 -3.77 -8.04 4.43
CA VAL A 16 -3.15 -7.47 5.65
C VAL A 16 -1.63 -7.69 5.71
N GLY A 17 -1.06 -8.47 4.78
CA GLY A 17 0.37 -8.80 4.77
C GLY A 17 1.25 -7.55 4.59
N GLY A 18 0.77 -6.57 3.82
CA GLY A 18 1.42 -5.28 3.59
C GLY A 18 1.56 -4.39 4.83
N LEU A 19 0.88 -4.70 5.94
CA LEU A 19 1.12 -4.01 7.22
C LEU A 19 2.56 -4.19 7.73
N THR A 20 3.25 -5.25 7.30
CA THR A 20 4.69 -5.41 7.57
C THR A 20 5.54 -4.31 6.93
N VAL A 21 5.16 -3.86 5.73
CA VAL A 21 5.78 -2.73 5.03
C VAL A 21 5.41 -1.41 5.71
N VAL A 22 4.14 -1.23 6.09
CA VAL A 22 3.69 -0.05 6.86
C VAL A 22 4.50 0.11 8.15
N ARG A 23 4.73 -0.99 8.88
CA ARG A 23 5.57 -0.99 10.09
C ARG A 23 6.99 -0.51 9.79
N ALA A 24 7.62 -1.06 8.75
CA ALA A 24 8.99 -0.68 8.36
C ALA A 24 9.10 0.78 7.91
N ILE A 25 8.06 1.33 7.28
CA ILE A 25 7.95 2.76 6.93
C ILE A 25 7.88 3.61 8.19
N ARG A 26 6.96 3.30 9.12
CA ARG A 26 6.78 4.06 10.37
C ARG A 26 8.02 4.05 11.26
N GLU A 27 8.82 2.99 11.24
CA GLU A 27 10.09 2.91 11.97
C GLU A 27 11.15 3.88 11.40
N ARG A 28 11.18 4.09 10.08
CA ARG A 28 12.18 4.92 9.39
C ARG A 28 11.74 6.37 9.19
N LEU A 29 10.44 6.56 9.00
CA LEU A 29 9.78 7.82 8.65
C LEU A 29 8.62 8.07 9.63
N PRO A 30 8.88 8.21 10.94
CA PRO A 30 7.84 8.28 11.95
C PRO A 30 6.93 9.51 11.83
N MET A 31 7.40 10.56 11.16
CA MET A 31 6.66 11.81 10.95
C MET A 31 5.86 11.84 9.65
N GLU A 32 6.05 10.85 8.76
CA GLU A 32 5.37 10.84 7.46
C GLU A 32 3.96 10.26 7.59
N PRO A 33 2.92 11.01 7.19
CA PRO A 33 1.56 10.48 7.19
C PRO A 33 1.45 9.32 6.19
N THR A 34 0.71 8.28 6.56
CA THR A 34 0.59 7.05 5.76
C THR A 34 -0.87 6.62 5.62
N ILE A 35 -1.27 6.25 4.40
CA ILE A 35 -2.57 5.64 4.09
C ILE A 35 -2.31 4.23 3.60
N TYR A 36 -3.04 3.26 4.14
CA TYR A 36 -2.98 1.86 3.72
C TYR A 36 -4.34 1.43 3.18
N VAL A 37 -4.35 0.86 1.98
CA VAL A 37 -5.53 0.30 1.32
C VAL A 37 -5.32 -1.19 1.12
N ALA A 38 -6.29 -1.99 1.59
CA ALA A 38 -6.30 -3.44 1.37
C ALA A 38 -7.44 -3.80 0.40
N ASP A 39 -7.11 -4.42 -0.73
CA ASP A 39 -8.09 -4.95 -1.68
C ASP A 39 -8.57 -6.34 -1.25
N LEU A 40 -9.40 -6.33 -0.21
CA LEU A 40 -10.01 -7.54 0.33
C LEU A 40 -11.03 -8.17 -0.62
N LEU A 41 -11.52 -7.43 -1.63
CA LEU A 41 -12.49 -7.94 -2.61
C LEU A 41 -11.82 -8.98 -3.53
N HIS A 42 -10.58 -8.73 -3.95
CA HIS A 42 -9.86 -9.62 -4.85
C HIS A 42 -8.76 -10.45 -4.18
N PHE A 43 -8.65 -10.41 -2.85
CA PHE A 43 -7.73 -11.25 -2.08
C PHE A 43 -7.95 -12.77 -2.33
N PRO A 44 -6.89 -13.59 -2.40
CA PRO A 44 -5.48 -13.24 -2.54
C PRO A 44 -5.07 -13.04 -4.01
N TYR A 45 -4.04 -12.24 -4.26
CA TYR A 45 -3.49 -12.05 -5.61
C TYR A 45 -2.62 -13.23 -6.08
N GLY A 46 -1.99 -13.97 -5.15
CA GLY A 46 -1.03 -15.04 -5.46
C GLY A 46 -1.48 -16.06 -6.52
N PRO A 47 -2.71 -16.61 -6.47
CA PRO A 47 -3.18 -17.59 -7.46
C PRO A 47 -3.74 -16.99 -8.75
N ARG A 48 -3.80 -15.66 -8.89
CA ARG A 48 -4.45 -14.99 -10.01
C ARG A 48 -3.50 -14.74 -11.18
N PHE A 49 -4.05 -14.53 -12.37
CA PHE A 49 -3.26 -14.19 -13.54
C PHE A 49 -2.68 -12.78 -13.43
N GLN A 50 -1.49 -12.56 -14.00
CA GLN A 50 -0.81 -11.26 -13.92
C GLN A 50 -1.63 -10.12 -14.51
N ASP A 51 -2.32 -10.36 -15.64
CA ASP A 51 -3.15 -9.33 -16.28
C ASP A 51 -4.35 -8.95 -15.40
N GLU A 52 -4.93 -9.91 -14.68
CA GLU A 52 -6.02 -9.69 -13.73
C GLU A 52 -5.53 -8.85 -12.54
N VAL A 53 -4.41 -9.22 -11.95
CA VAL A 53 -3.77 -8.48 -10.84
C VAL A 53 -3.41 -7.06 -11.27
N ARG A 54 -2.93 -6.87 -12.51
CA ARG A 54 -2.63 -5.55 -13.06
C ARG A 54 -3.88 -4.69 -13.19
N GLY A 55 -5.00 -5.28 -13.60
CA GLY A 55 -6.30 -4.58 -13.64
C GLY A 55 -6.68 -4.05 -12.26
N PHE A 56 -6.71 -4.93 -11.26
CA PHE A 56 -7.06 -4.53 -9.89
C PHE A 56 -6.13 -3.45 -9.32
N ALA A 57 -4.83 -3.52 -9.59
CA ALA A 57 -3.87 -2.55 -9.08
C ALA A 57 -4.00 -1.15 -9.72
N ILE A 58 -4.55 -1.06 -10.95
CA ILE A 58 -4.74 0.22 -11.65
C ILE A 58 -6.10 0.84 -11.33
N ASP A 59 -7.11 0.03 -11.04
CA ASP A 59 -8.49 0.47 -10.82
C ASP A 59 -8.74 1.04 -9.40
N ILE A 60 -7.71 1.12 -8.56
CA ILE A 60 -7.77 1.63 -7.17
C ILE A 60 -7.66 3.15 -7.09
#